data_AF-A0A9D7NI78-F1
#
_entry.id   AF-A0A9D7NI78-F1
#
_cell.length_a   1.000
_cell.length_b   1.000
_cell.length_c   1.000
_cell.angle_alpha   90.00
_cell.angle_beta   90.00
_cell.angle_gamma   90.00
#
_symmetry.space_group_name_H-M   'P 1'
#
loop_
_entity.id
_entity.type
_entity.pdbx_description
1 polymer ?
#
loop_
_entity_poly.entity_id
_entity_poly.type
_entity_poly.pdbx_seq_one_letter_code
_entity_poly.pdbx_strand_id
1 'polypeptide(L)'
;MRVTKSKDSLAMNFGSRVPKIAYKDIVEHNPDELILMYGIKDWLGKTLLRQGIRSIQNPNDLISAYIGSFSWTILALIIVMAGAMHSFYWPQKRYYVEHFVLLLHWHSGVFLMLTLILVYNYFLPLGEWWGFVILGAAVFLLLTMKRFYAQNWFWTTFKWFWFIIFYAIGFSILFALGLLVVFTFF
;
A
#
# COMPACT_ATOMS: atom_id res chain seq x y z
N MET A 1 5.43 32.57 33.15
CA MET A 1 5.44 31.43 34.09
C MET A 1 5.89 30.18 33.36
N ARG A 2 7.06 29.62 33.71
CA ARG A 2 7.56 28.33 33.20
C ARG A 2 6.85 27.22 33.95
N VAL A 3 6.04 26.41 33.26
CA VAL A 3 5.38 25.25 33.88
C VAL A 3 5.71 24.00 33.06
N THR A 4 6.39 23.07 33.74
CA THR A 4 6.47 21.61 33.48
C THR A 4 6.97 21.12 32.11
N LYS A 5 8.24 21.40 31.79
CA LYS A 5 8.93 20.86 30.61
C LYS A 5 9.79 19.64 30.99
N SER A 6 9.19 18.50 31.35
CA SER A 6 10.01 17.29 31.56
C SER A 6 9.28 15.94 31.50
N LYS A 7 8.07 15.81 32.07
CA LYS A 7 7.43 14.47 32.20
C LYS A 7 6.42 14.12 31.11
N ASP A 8 5.76 15.10 30.50
CA ASP A 8 4.64 14.88 29.56
C ASP A 8 4.93 15.38 28.14
N SER A 9 6.21 15.49 27.77
CA SER A 9 6.63 15.94 26.44
C SER A 9 7.08 14.77 25.58
N LEU A 10 6.48 14.61 24.40
CA LEU A 10 6.97 13.66 23.40
C LEU A 10 8.19 14.28 22.69
N ALA A 11 9.33 13.60 22.81
CA ALA A 11 10.51 13.92 22.02
C ALA A 11 10.33 13.32 20.63
N MET A 12 9.75 14.08 19.71
CA MET A 12 9.61 13.64 18.33
C MET A 12 10.90 13.96 17.57
N ASN A 13 11.59 12.91 17.12
CA ASN A 13 12.85 13.05 16.38
C ASN A 13 12.55 13.23 14.89
N PHE A 14 12.57 14.48 14.43
CA PHE A 14 12.36 14.86 13.02
C PHE A 14 13.63 15.46 12.39
N GLY A 15 14.80 14.89 12.66
CA GLY A 15 16.09 15.36 12.15
C GLY A 15 16.82 16.32 13.11
N SER A 16 17.54 17.31 12.58
CA SER A 16 18.56 18.08 13.33
C SER A 16 18.06 18.95 14.50
N ARG A 17 16.76 18.99 14.77
CA ARG A 17 16.19 19.59 15.99
C ARG A 17 15.05 18.72 16.51
N VAL A 18 15.10 18.42 17.81
CA VAL A 18 14.05 17.70 18.54
C VAL A 18 13.15 18.74 19.22
N PRO A 19 12.05 19.20 18.61
CA PRO A 19 11.05 19.97 19.33
C PRO A 19 10.38 19.04 20.35
N LYS A 20 10.62 19.28 21.64
CA LYS A 20 9.87 18.65 22.72
C LYS A 20 8.51 19.31 22.79
N ILE A 21 7.48 18.64 22.27
CA ILE A 21 6.11 19.15 22.24
C ILE A 21 5.33 18.50 23.38
N ALA A 22 4.59 19.29 24.15
CA ALA A 22 3.77 18.76 25.23
C ALA A 22 2.56 18.01 24.66
N TYR A 23 2.24 16.83 25.23
CA TYR A 23 1.09 16.02 24.79
C TYR A 23 -0.23 16.80 24.88
N LYS A 24 -0.38 17.62 25.92
CA LYS A 24 -1.55 18.50 26.11
C LYS A 24 -1.74 19.48 24.94
N ASP A 25 -0.65 20.05 24.44
CA ASP A 25 -0.69 20.99 23.33
C ASP A 25 -1.15 20.31 22.02
N ILE A 26 -0.79 19.04 21.81
CA ILE A 26 -1.19 18.22 20.64
C ILE A 26 -2.70 17.94 20.63
N VAL A 27 -3.32 17.82 21.80
CA VAL A 27 -4.74 17.53 21.94
C VAL A 27 -5.58 18.81 21.91
N GLU A 28 -5.07 19.91 22.46
CA GLU A 28 -5.82 21.17 22.64
C GLU A 28 -5.69 22.16 21.48
N HIS A 29 -4.63 22.08 20.67
CA HIS A 29 -4.36 23.07 19.61
C HIS A 29 -4.36 22.48 18.20
N ASN A 30 -4.74 23.32 17.23
CA ASN A 30 -4.66 22.98 15.82
C ASN A 30 -3.17 22.89 15.39
N PRO A 31 -2.76 21.89 14.59
CA PRO A 31 -1.38 21.75 14.10
C PRO A 31 -0.74 23.03 13.55
N ASP A 32 -1.49 23.94 12.93
CA ASP A 32 -0.95 25.21 12.41
C ASP A 32 -0.55 26.20 13.52
N GLU A 33 -1.27 26.22 14.64
CA GLU A 33 -0.93 27.03 15.81
C GLU A 33 0.34 26.49 16.49
N LEU A 34 0.48 25.16 16.55
CA LEU A 34 1.64 24.49 17.12
C LEU A 34 2.91 24.73 16.31
N ILE A 35 2.81 24.74 14.98
CA ILE A 35 3.92 25.08 14.08
C ILE A 35 4.44 26.50 14.35
N LEU A 36 3.53 27.46 14.59
CA LEU A 36 3.87 28.84 14.92
C LEU A 36 4.45 28.97 16.34
N MET A 37 3.83 28.32 17.33
CA MET A 37 4.28 28.35 18.74
C MET A 37 5.68 27.77 18.94
N TYR A 38 6.01 26.68 18.25
CA TYR A 38 7.31 26.02 18.35
C TYR A 38 8.35 26.55 17.33
N GLY A 39 7.97 27.53 16.49
CA GLY A 39 8.89 28.23 15.59
C GLY A 39 9.51 27.33 14.51
N ILE A 40 8.81 26.29 14.09
CA ILE A 40 9.30 25.34 13.08
C ILE A 40 9.21 26.01 11.71
N LYS A 41 10.35 26.45 11.17
CA LYS A 41 10.41 27.13 9.87
C LYS A 41 10.57 26.18 8.69
N ASP A 42 11.16 25.01 8.90
CA ASP A 42 11.47 24.04 7.85
C ASP A 42 10.22 23.39 7.26
N TRP A 43 10.20 23.19 5.94
CA TRP A 43 9.02 22.67 5.24
C TRP A 43 8.76 21.19 5.56
N LEU A 44 9.81 20.36 5.69
CA LEU A 44 9.67 18.96 6.10
C LEU A 44 9.19 18.89 7.55
N GLY A 45 9.79 19.68 8.44
CA GLY A 45 9.36 19.76 9.84
C GLY A 45 7.89 20.17 9.99
N LYS A 46 7.42 21.14 9.19
CA LYS A 46 6.01 21.57 9.17
C LYS A 46 5.09 20.46 8.70
N THR A 47 5.42 19.80 7.59
CA THR A 47 4.60 18.71 7.03
C THR A 47 4.55 17.53 8.01
N LEU A 48 5.70 17.06 8.49
CA LEU A 48 5.77 15.93 9.43
C LEU A 48 4.98 16.19 10.71
N LEU A 49 5.06 17.41 11.26
CA LEU A 49 4.32 17.76 12.46
C LEU A 49 2.81 17.81 12.20
N ARG A 50 2.38 18.48 11.13
CA ARG A 50 0.97 18.59 10.77
C ARG A 50 0.35 17.20 10.59
N GLN A 51 1.04 16.33 9.87
CA GLN A 51 0.58 14.97 9.61
C GLN A 51 0.60 14.09 10.86
N GLY A 52 1.64 14.18 11.67
CA GLY A 52 1.74 13.42 12.93
C GLY A 52 0.61 13.78 13.90
N ILE A 53 0.29 15.07 14.04
CA ILE A 53 -0.79 15.53 14.91
C ILE A 53 -2.16 15.13 14.35
N ARG A 54 -2.40 15.35 13.05
CA ARG A 54 -3.65 14.92 12.39
C ARG A 54 -3.86 13.40 12.49
N SER A 55 -2.79 12.62 12.43
CA SER A 55 -2.84 11.18 12.58
C SER A 55 -3.31 10.71 13.95
N ILE A 56 -2.99 11.47 14.99
CA ILE A 56 -3.39 11.16 16.36
C ILE A 56 -4.83 11.62 16.61
N GLN A 57 -5.21 12.79 16.07
CA GLN A 57 -6.54 13.36 16.25
C GLN A 57 -7.62 12.64 15.42
N ASN A 58 -7.32 12.26 14.17
CA ASN A 58 -8.29 11.68 13.23
C ASN A 58 -7.78 10.37 12.58
N PRO A 59 -7.64 9.28 13.37
CA PRO A 59 -7.11 8.01 12.86
C PRO A 59 -8.04 7.33 11.83
N ASN A 60 -9.36 7.49 11.96
CA ASN A 60 -10.33 6.88 11.05
C ASN A 60 -10.23 7.47 9.64
N ASP A 61 -10.11 8.80 9.55
CA ASP A 61 -9.97 9.50 8.26
C ASP A 61 -8.69 9.07 7.54
N LEU A 62 -7.60 8.85 8.28
CA LEU A 62 -6.37 8.29 7.72
C LEU A 62 -6.55 6.88 7.17
N ILE A 63 -7.20 6.00 7.94
CA ILE A 63 -7.48 4.62 7.51
C ILE A 63 -8.32 4.66 6.22
N SER A 64 -9.34 5.50 6.17
CA SER A 64 -10.16 5.69 4.96
C SER A 64 -9.33 6.20 3.77
N ALA A 65 -8.41 7.14 3.98
CA ALA A 65 -7.52 7.64 2.94
C ALA A 65 -6.55 6.55 2.41
N TYR A 66 -5.99 5.74 3.31
CA TYR A 66 -5.13 4.61 2.93
C TYR A 66 -5.89 3.53 2.14
N ILE A 67 -7.11 3.20 2.57
CA ILE A 67 -7.99 2.26 1.85
C ILE A 67 -8.30 2.81 0.45
N GLY A 68 -8.63 4.11 0.34
CA GLY A 68 -8.86 4.76 -0.95
C GLY A 68 -7.63 4.71 -1.87
N SER A 69 -6.43 4.93 -1.32
CA SER A 69 -5.18 4.82 -2.09
C SER A 69 -4.89 3.39 -2.54
N PHE A 70 -5.31 2.37 -1.80
CA PHE A 70 -5.02 0.97 -2.13
C PHE A 70 -5.60 0.56 -3.49
N SER A 71 -6.82 0.98 -3.81
CA SER A 71 -7.45 0.72 -5.10
C SER A 71 -6.64 1.32 -6.26
N TRP A 72 -6.17 2.55 -6.11
CA TRP A 72 -5.33 3.21 -7.11
C TRP A 72 -3.97 2.54 -7.26
N THR A 73 -3.37 2.11 -6.14
CA THR A 73 -2.11 1.35 -6.14
C THR A 73 -2.23 0.05 -6.93
N ILE A 74 -3.31 -0.70 -6.74
CA ILE A 74 -3.55 -1.94 -7.51
C ILE A 74 -3.68 -1.64 -9.00
N LEU A 75 -4.45 -0.61 -9.38
CA LEU A 75 -4.62 -0.26 -10.79
C LEU A 75 -3.28 0.13 -11.44
N ALA A 76 -2.50 0.98 -10.76
CA ALA A 76 -1.15 1.35 -11.20
C ALA A 76 -0.24 0.11 -11.31
N LEU A 77 -0.33 -0.81 -10.34
CA LEU A 77 0.44 -2.04 -10.36
C LEU A 77 0.08 -2.93 -11.55
N ILE A 78 -1.20 -3.06 -11.89
CA ILE A 78 -1.64 -3.82 -13.06
C ILE A 78 -1.03 -3.25 -14.34
N ILE A 79 -0.99 -1.92 -14.49
CA ILE A 79 -0.37 -1.23 -15.64
C ILE A 79 1.13 -1.56 -15.70
N VAL A 80 1.86 -1.35 -14.61
CA VAL A 80 3.32 -1.61 -14.57
C VAL A 80 3.62 -3.09 -14.80
N MET A 81 2.83 -3.99 -14.21
CA MET A 81 3.01 -5.44 -14.34
C MET A 81 2.61 -5.97 -15.71
N ALA A 82 1.65 -5.34 -16.41
CA ALA A 82 1.37 -5.64 -17.80
C ALA A 82 2.61 -5.36 -18.67
N GLY A 83 3.34 -4.29 -18.37
CA GLY A 83 4.62 -3.97 -19.03
C GLY A 83 5.72 -5.00 -18.71
N ALA A 84 5.79 -5.46 -17.47
CA ALA A 84 6.70 -6.53 -17.07
C ALA A 84 6.38 -7.85 -17.80
N MET A 85 5.09 -8.23 -17.88
CA MET A 85 4.66 -9.39 -18.67
C MET A 85 5.02 -9.23 -20.14
N HIS A 86 4.78 -8.06 -20.72
CA HIS A 86 5.11 -7.79 -22.12
C HIS A 86 6.61 -7.98 -22.39
N SER A 87 7.47 -7.57 -21.45
CA SER A 87 8.92 -7.79 -21.53
C SER A 87 9.28 -9.29 -21.49
N PHE A 88 8.65 -10.07 -20.61
CA PHE A 88 8.92 -11.52 -20.49
C PHE A 88 8.36 -12.35 -21.65
N TYR A 89 7.32 -11.85 -22.31
CA TYR A 89 6.60 -12.54 -23.36
C TYR A 89 6.73 -11.87 -24.73
N TRP A 90 7.71 -10.99 -24.89
CA TRP A 90 8.06 -10.34 -26.16
C TRP A 90 8.10 -11.30 -27.36
N PRO A 91 8.67 -12.53 -27.27
CA PRO A 91 8.72 -13.45 -28.42
C PRO A 91 7.35 -13.93 -28.92
N GLN A 92 6.31 -13.86 -28.08
CA GLN A 92 4.98 -14.40 -28.39
C GLN A 92 4.10 -13.41 -29.14
N LYS A 93 4.62 -12.21 -29.46
CA LYS A 93 3.96 -11.17 -30.28
C LYS A 93 2.55 -10.81 -29.79
N ARG A 94 2.37 -10.81 -28.47
CA ARG A 94 1.14 -10.38 -27.79
C ARG A 94 1.22 -8.89 -27.48
N TYR A 95 0.09 -8.21 -27.58
CA TYR A 95 0.04 -6.76 -27.36
C TYR A 95 0.03 -6.45 -25.86
N TYR A 96 0.60 -5.31 -25.47
CA TYR A 96 0.54 -4.79 -24.09
C TYR A 96 -0.88 -4.84 -23.51
N VAL A 97 -1.88 -4.44 -24.30
CA VAL A 97 -3.29 -4.42 -23.90
C VAL A 97 -3.80 -5.82 -23.55
N GLU A 98 -3.34 -6.87 -24.23
CA GLU A 98 -3.75 -8.24 -23.93
C GLU A 98 -3.22 -8.70 -22.56
N HIS A 99 -1.96 -8.34 -22.23
CA HIS A 99 -1.38 -8.61 -20.91
C HIS A 99 -2.09 -7.82 -19.80
N PHE A 100 -2.47 -6.58 -20.08
CA PHE A 100 -3.24 -5.74 -19.16
C PHE A 100 -4.62 -6.34 -18.87
N VAL A 101 -5.37 -6.74 -19.90
CA VAL A 101 -6.68 -7.38 -19.75
C VAL A 101 -6.58 -8.71 -19.00
N LEU A 102 -5.52 -9.50 -19.26
CA LEU A 102 -5.26 -10.76 -18.55
C LEU A 102 -5.12 -10.53 -17.03
N LEU A 103 -4.29 -9.56 -16.65
CA LEU A 103 -4.07 -9.21 -15.24
C LEU A 103 -5.33 -8.63 -14.59
N LEU A 104 -6.07 -7.79 -15.31
CA LEU A 104 -7.33 -7.23 -14.82
C LEU A 104 -8.36 -8.34 -14.55
N HIS A 105 -8.47 -9.32 -15.45
CA HIS A 105 -9.35 -10.47 -15.28
C HIS A 105 -8.93 -11.33 -14.09
N TRP A 106 -7.64 -11.63 -13.96
CA TRP A 106 -7.11 -12.38 -12.83
C TRP A 106 -7.39 -11.69 -11.49
N HIS A 107 -7.10 -10.37 -11.39
CA HIS A 107 -7.38 -9.58 -10.18
C HIS A 107 -8.86 -9.54 -9.83
N SER A 108 -9.73 -9.34 -10.83
CA SER A 108 -11.17 -9.34 -10.63
C SER A 108 -11.65 -10.69 -10.07
N GLY A 109 -11.12 -11.80 -10.59
CA GLY A 109 -11.40 -13.14 -10.08
C GLY A 109 -10.90 -13.36 -8.66
N VAL A 110 -9.70 -12.88 -8.33
CA VAL A 110 -9.14 -12.96 -6.96
C VAL A 110 -9.96 -12.12 -5.98
N PHE A 111 -10.37 -10.90 -6.35
CA PHE A 111 -11.22 -10.07 -5.49
C PHE A 111 -12.60 -10.68 -5.28
N LEU A 112 -13.22 -11.23 -6.32
CA LEU A 112 -14.48 -11.96 -6.18
C LEU A 112 -14.33 -13.12 -5.19
N MET A 113 -13.29 -13.94 -5.34
CA MET A 113 -13.02 -15.06 -4.43
C MET A 113 -12.78 -14.57 -2.99
N LEU A 114 -11.99 -13.51 -2.80
CA LEU A 114 -11.75 -12.90 -1.49
C LEU A 114 -13.06 -12.41 -0.85
N THR A 115 -13.92 -11.73 -1.61
CA THR A 115 -15.23 -11.29 -1.11
C THR A 115 -16.10 -12.47 -0.70
N LEU A 116 -16.17 -13.52 -1.52
CA LEU A 116 -16.94 -14.72 -1.19
C LEU A 116 -16.41 -15.43 0.06
N ILE A 117 -15.09 -15.53 0.21
CA ILE A 117 -14.46 -16.12 1.39
C ILE A 117 -14.73 -15.28 2.65
N LEU A 118 -14.65 -13.95 2.55
CA LEU A 118 -14.97 -13.04 3.67
C LEU A 118 -16.43 -13.17 4.10
N VAL A 119 -17.37 -13.20 3.14
CA VAL A 119 -18.80 -13.41 3.41
C VAL A 119 -19.02 -14.77 4.06
N TYR A 120 -18.40 -15.83 3.54
CA TYR A 120 -18.51 -17.17 4.13
C TYR A 120 -17.94 -17.22 5.55
N ASN A 121 -16.78 -16.60 5.78
CA ASN A 121 -16.12 -16.54 7.09
C ASN A 121 -16.96 -15.80 8.14
N TYR A 122 -17.78 -14.83 7.71
CA TYR A 122 -18.73 -14.14 8.60
C TYR A 122 -19.81 -15.08 9.15
N PHE A 123 -20.28 -16.05 8.36
CA PHE A 123 -21.29 -17.02 8.79
C PHE A 123 -20.68 -18.23 9.51
N LEU A 124 -19.54 -18.70 9.03
CA LEU A 124 -18.83 -19.86 9.56
C LEU A 124 -17.36 -19.46 9.71
N PRO A 125 -16.88 -19.15 10.93
CA PRO A 125 -15.51 -18.73 11.14
C PRO A 125 -14.57 -19.87 10.74
N LEU A 126 -14.02 -19.73 9.54
CA LEU A 126 -12.90 -20.50 9.06
C LEU A 126 -11.68 -20.02 9.86
N GLY A 127 -10.89 -20.93 10.41
CA GLY A 127 -9.64 -20.60 11.09
C GLY A 127 -8.61 -19.89 10.19
N GLU A 128 -7.32 -20.08 10.43
CA GLU A 128 -6.26 -19.41 9.67
C GLU A 128 -6.04 -20.00 8.26
N TRP A 129 -6.98 -19.81 7.34
CA TRP A 129 -6.93 -20.33 5.97
C TRP A 129 -6.28 -19.37 4.96
N TRP A 130 -5.82 -18.20 5.40
CA TRP A 130 -5.26 -17.16 4.53
C TRP A 130 -4.10 -17.65 3.65
N GLY A 131 -3.28 -18.57 4.16
CA GLY A 131 -2.20 -19.18 3.38
C GLY A 131 -2.69 -19.94 2.15
N PHE A 132 -3.82 -20.65 2.27
CA PHE A 132 -4.42 -21.37 1.13
C PHE A 132 -5.03 -20.42 0.11
N VAL A 133 -5.57 -19.28 0.54
CA VAL A 133 -6.11 -18.26 -0.38
C VAL A 133 -4.98 -17.64 -1.21
N ILE A 134 -3.88 -17.28 -0.57
CA ILE A 134 -2.70 -16.71 -1.24
C ILE A 134 -2.10 -17.73 -2.21
N LEU A 135 -1.92 -18.97 -1.76
CA LEU A 135 -1.41 -20.06 -2.59
C LEU A 135 -2.36 -20.35 -3.77
N GLY A 136 -3.67 -20.37 -3.53
CA GLY A 136 -4.69 -20.54 -4.56
C GLY A 136 -4.66 -19.44 -5.62
N ALA A 137 -4.52 -18.18 -5.22
CA ALA A 137 -4.37 -17.06 -6.15
C ALA A 137 -3.09 -17.18 -7.00
N ALA A 138 -1.96 -17.56 -6.38
CA ALA A 138 -0.69 -17.76 -7.07
C ALA A 138 -0.75 -18.92 -8.08
N VAL A 139 -1.38 -20.03 -7.71
CA VAL A 139 -1.62 -21.18 -8.61
C VAL A 139 -2.58 -20.80 -9.73
N PHE A 140 -3.65 -20.07 -9.43
CA PHE A 140 -4.59 -19.57 -10.44
C PHE A 140 -3.91 -18.67 -11.47
N LEU A 141 -2.93 -17.86 -11.05
CA LEU A 141 -2.10 -17.07 -11.96
C LEU A 141 -1.28 -17.97 -12.89
N LEU A 142 -0.61 -19.00 -12.34
CA LEU A 142 0.19 -19.94 -13.12
C LEU A 142 -0.65 -20.66 -14.19
N LEU A 143 -1.84 -21.13 -13.82
CA LEU A 143 -2.77 -21.80 -14.74
C LEU A 143 -3.27 -20.84 -15.84
N THR A 144 -3.60 -19.60 -15.45
CA THR A 144 -4.00 -18.54 -16.38
C THR A 144 -2.89 -18.25 -17.39
N MET A 145 -1.64 -18.07 -16.93
CA MET A 145 -0.48 -17.87 -17.79
C MET A 145 -0.24 -19.06 -18.72
N LYS A 146 -0.33 -20.29 -18.19
CA LYS A 146 -0.16 -21.51 -18.99
C LYS A 146 -1.18 -21.60 -20.12
N ARG A 147 -2.45 -21.33 -19.82
CA ARG A 147 -3.54 -21.37 -20.81
C ARG A 147 -3.43 -20.25 -21.83
N PHE A 148 -3.10 -19.05 -21.39
CA PHE A 148 -3.07 -17.86 -22.26
C PHE A 148 -1.87 -17.86 -23.23
N TYR A 149 -0.67 -18.20 -22.74
CA TYR A 149 0.54 -18.19 -23.56
C TYR A 149 0.85 -19.51 -24.27
N ALA A 150 0.16 -20.60 -23.89
CA ALA A 150 0.33 -21.95 -24.46
C ALA A 150 1.79 -22.45 -24.51
N GLN A 151 2.67 -21.94 -23.64
CA GLN A 151 4.09 -22.28 -23.61
C GLN A 151 4.33 -23.57 -22.83
N ASN A 152 5.46 -24.26 -23.04
CA ASN A 152 5.88 -25.41 -22.23
C ASN A 152 5.85 -25.12 -20.72
N TRP A 153 5.54 -26.14 -19.92
CA TRP A 153 5.39 -26.02 -18.47
C TRP A 153 6.64 -25.45 -17.80
N PHE A 154 7.82 -25.98 -18.14
CA PHE A 154 9.10 -25.53 -17.58
C PHE A 154 9.30 -24.01 -17.72
N TRP A 155 9.14 -23.49 -18.95
CA TRP A 155 9.30 -22.06 -19.21
C TRP A 155 8.21 -21.20 -18.60
N THR A 156 6.98 -21.71 -18.53
CA THR A 156 5.86 -20.98 -17.91
C THR A 156 6.09 -20.81 -16.41
N THR A 157 6.46 -21.89 -15.72
CA THR A 157 6.75 -21.85 -14.27
C THR A 157 7.96 -20.98 -13.96
N PHE A 158 9.01 -21.03 -14.78
CA PHE A 158 10.18 -20.17 -14.61
C PHE A 158 9.82 -18.68 -14.73
N LYS A 159 9.06 -18.30 -15.77
CA LYS A 159 8.61 -16.91 -15.94
C LYS A 159 7.63 -16.47 -14.85
N TRP A 160 6.73 -17.36 -14.42
CA TRP A 160 5.80 -17.11 -13.32
C TRP A 160 6.53 -16.85 -12.00
N PHE A 161 7.59 -17.60 -11.70
CA PHE A 161 8.40 -17.39 -10.50
C PHE A 161 9.05 -16.00 -10.50
N TRP A 162 9.69 -15.61 -11.61
CA TRP A 162 10.23 -14.27 -11.77
C TRP A 162 9.14 -13.20 -11.69
N PHE A 163 7.99 -13.44 -12.34
CA PHE A 163 6.88 -12.51 -12.29
C PHE A 163 6.39 -12.26 -10.87
N ILE A 164 6.34 -13.27 -9.99
CA ILE A 164 6.01 -13.09 -8.57
C ILE A 164 7.03 -12.17 -7.87
N ILE A 165 8.33 -12.34 -8.14
CA ILE A 165 9.37 -11.49 -7.55
C ILE A 165 9.20 -10.03 -8.00
N PHE A 166 9.03 -9.80 -9.31
CA PHE A 166 8.78 -8.47 -9.85
C PHE A 166 7.49 -7.86 -9.32
N TYR A 167 6.46 -8.68 -9.15
CA TYR A 167 5.18 -8.27 -8.58
C TYR A 167 5.35 -7.85 -7.12
N ALA A 168 6.07 -8.62 -6.31
CA ALA A 168 6.33 -8.28 -4.91
C ALA A 168 7.11 -6.95 -4.78
N ILE A 169 8.17 -6.78 -5.57
CA ILE A 169 8.97 -5.54 -5.60
C ILE A 169 8.11 -4.36 -6.07
N GLY A 170 7.37 -4.52 -7.18
CA GLY A 170 6.50 -3.49 -7.74
C GLY A 170 5.39 -3.08 -6.77
N PHE A 171 4.77 -4.06 -6.11
CA PHE A 171 3.78 -3.81 -5.07
C PHE A 171 4.40 -3.03 -3.90
N SER A 172 5.56 -3.45 -3.38
CA SER A 172 6.22 -2.73 -2.28
C SER A 172 6.54 -1.27 -2.64
N ILE A 173 7.05 -1.01 -3.84
CA ILE A 173 7.38 0.35 -4.29
C ILE A 173 6.11 1.19 -4.44
N LEU A 174 5.10 0.70 -5.17
CA LEU A 174 3.88 1.46 -5.43
C LEU A 174 3.04 1.63 -4.16
N PHE A 175 3.03 0.64 -3.26
CA PHE A 175 2.39 0.75 -1.98
C PHE A 175 3.06 1.81 -1.11
N ALA A 176 4.40 1.81 -1.01
CA ALA A 176 5.13 2.85 -0.28
C ALA A 176 4.87 4.25 -0.87
N LEU A 177 4.85 4.38 -2.21
CA LEU A 177 4.50 5.64 -2.87
C LEU A 177 3.06 6.07 -2.56
N GLY A 178 2.10 5.15 -2.58
CA GLY A 178 0.71 5.44 -2.19
C GLY A 178 0.60 5.93 -0.75
N LEU A 179 1.30 5.28 0.18
CA LEU A 179 1.37 5.73 1.58
C LEU A 179 1.98 7.12 1.70
N LEU A 180 3.06 7.41 0.96
CA LEU A 180 3.69 8.72 0.95
C LEU A 180 2.75 9.80 0.39
N VAL A 181 2.02 9.51 -0.69
CA VAL A 181 1.02 10.43 -1.25
C VAL A 181 -0.04 10.74 -0.21
N VAL A 182 -0.65 9.71 0.41
CA VAL A 182 -1.64 9.91 1.49
C VAL A 182 -1.04 10.75 2.60
N PHE A 183 0.16 10.43 3.07
CA PHE A 183 0.83 11.19 4.12
C PHE A 183 1.08 12.66 3.73
N THR A 184 1.35 12.97 2.46
CA THR A 184 1.59 14.36 2.03
C THR A 184 0.31 15.20 1.83
N PHE A 185 -0.79 14.57 1.41
CA PHE A 185 -2.03 15.26 1.00
C PHE A 185 -3.14 15.22 2.04
N PHE A 186 -3.00 14.41 3.09
CA PHE A 186 -3.89 14.40 4.24
C PHE A 186 -3.69 15.64 5.14
#